data_AF-A0A5C7SQ06-F1
#
_entry.id   AF-A0A5C7SQ06-F1
#
_cell.length_a   1.000
_cell.length_b   1.000
_cell.length_c   1.000
_cell.angle_alpha   90.00
_cell.angle_beta   90.00
_cell.angle_gamma   90.00
#
_symmetry.space_group_name_H-M   'P 1'
#
loop_
_entity.id
_entity.type
_entity.pdbx_description
1 polymer ?
#
loop_
_entity_poly.entity_id
_entity_poly.type
_entity_poly.pdbx_seq_one_letter_code
_entity_poly.pdbx_strand_id
1 'polypeptide(L)'
;MDWGVLVQAGLWGVLAASSLMLGALLGALLRLPQWLVAALMAYGSGVLIAALCFEQIPEALRLGGLAPTLWGLLAGGLCFVAANEWLERQERHQRGREAGGQTHMAGLLIAAGAFLDGIPESVGLGLGLLDGGQVSLMLLVAIFLSNLPEGLASAAGLRAEGRSRRYVFRLWGGIVLLSGIAAMAGPEKSPGP
;
A
#
# COMPACT_ATOMS: atom_id res chain seq x y z
N MET A 1 16.97 16.77 -13.41
CA MET A 1 16.61 15.77 -12.38
C MET A 1 16.95 16.40 -11.05
N ASP A 2 15.96 16.97 -10.36
CA ASP A 2 16.19 17.60 -9.07
C ASP A 2 16.23 16.52 -8.00
N TRP A 3 17.45 16.09 -7.65
CA TRP A 3 17.68 15.08 -6.62
C TRP A 3 16.99 15.41 -5.28
N GLY A 4 16.79 16.69 -4.98
CA GLY A 4 16.03 17.14 -3.81
C GLY A 4 14.56 16.68 -3.83
N VAL A 5 13.88 16.75 -4.97
CA VAL A 5 12.48 16.33 -5.12
C VAL A 5 12.35 14.81 -5.00
N LEU A 6 13.29 14.06 -5.57
CA LEU A 6 13.33 12.60 -5.46
C LEU A 6 13.51 12.16 -4.00
N VAL A 7 14.46 12.75 -3.28
CA VAL A 7 14.68 12.44 -1.86
C VAL A 7 13.46 12.83 -1.03
N GLN A 8 12.85 13.99 -1.28
CA GLN A 8 11.63 14.42 -0.61
C GLN A 8 10.49 13.41 -0.84
N ALA A 9 10.27 12.98 -2.09
CA ALA A 9 9.26 11.97 -2.42
C ALA A 9 9.50 10.66 -1.66
N GLY A 10 10.74 10.18 -1.63
CA GLY A 10 11.10 8.98 -0.88
C GLY A 10 10.84 9.11 0.62
N LEU A 11 11.17 10.26 1.23
CA LEU A 11 10.91 10.51 2.65
C LEU A 11 9.41 10.54 2.96
N TRP A 12 8.60 11.15 2.11
CA TRP A 12 7.14 11.15 2.27
C TRP A 12 6.54 9.75 2.08
N GLY A 13 7.04 8.97 1.12
CA GLY A 13 6.66 7.57 0.94
C GLY A 13 6.98 6.71 2.17
N VAL A 14 8.18 6.85 2.74
CA VAL A 14 8.55 6.18 4.00
C VAL A 14 7.66 6.62 5.15
N LEU A 15 7.38 7.93 5.26
CA LEU A 15 6.51 8.45 6.32
C LEU A 15 5.10 7.87 6.20
N ALA A 16 4.51 7.86 5.01
CA ALA A 16 3.20 7.30 4.75
C ALA A 16 3.16 5.80 5.12
N ALA A 17 4.12 5.03 4.62
CA ALA A 17 4.21 3.58 4.85
C ALA A 17 4.58 3.22 6.29
N SER A 18 5.17 4.13 7.07
CA SER A 18 5.51 3.86 8.48
C SER A 18 4.30 3.47 9.34
N SER A 19 3.10 3.89 8.93
CA SER A 19 1.82 3.44 9.50
C SER A 19 1.60 1.92 9.38
N LEU A 20 2.06 1.25 8.31
CA LEU A 20 2.04 -0.21 8.17
C LEU A 20 2.84 -0.87 9.30
N MET A 21 4.01 -0.32 9.61
CA MET A 21 4.86 -0.81 10.69
C MET A 21 4.21 -0.62 12.06
N LEU A 22 3.60 0.55 12.29
CA LEU A 22 2.86 0.84 13.52
C LEU A 22 1.65 -0.08 13.67
N GLY A 23 0.89 -0.28 12.60
CA GLY A 23 -0.24 -1.20 12.54
C GLY A 23 0.21 -2.62 12.87
N ALA A 24 1.31 -3.06 12.24
CA ALA A 24 1.88 -4.38 12.47
C ALA A 24 2.37 -4.59 13.90
N LEU A 25 2.98 -3.56 14.51
CA LEU A 25 3.35 -3.57 15.93
C LEU A 25 2.12 -3.77 16.81
N LEU A 26 1.05 -2.99 16.57
CA LEU A 26 -0.21 -3.11 17.31
C LEU A 26 -0.87 -4.47 17.10
N GLY A 27 -0.92 -4.99 15.87
CA GLY A 27 -1.48 -6.31 15.55
C GLY A 27 -0.66 -7.47 16.15
N ALA A 28 0.65 -7.31 16.27
CA ALA A 28 1.53 -8.30 16.89
C ALA A 28 1.42 -8.32 18.43
N LEU A 29 1.21 -7.15 19.04
CA LEU A 29 1.14 -6.99 20.50
C LEU A 29 -0.27 -7.20 21.05
N LEU A 30 -1.28 -6.60 20.43
CA LEU A 30 -2.67 -6.64 20.88
C LEU A 30 -3.38 -7.90 20.38
N ARG A 31 -4.49 -8.26 21.03
CA ARG A 31 -5.42 -9.27 20.55
C ARG A 31 -6.76 -8.58 20.33
N LEU A 32 -6.96 -8.06 19.12
CA LEU A 32 -8.20 -7.39 18.79
C LEU A 32 -9.24 -8.40 18.29
N PRO A 33 -10.52 -8.23 18.66
CA PRO A 33 -11.59 -9.06 18.12
C PRO A 33 -11.76 -8.82 16.62
N GLN A 34 -12.15 -9.84 15.86
CA GLN A 34 -12.22 -9.78 14.39
C GLN A 34 -13.13 -8.66 13.87
N TRP A 35 -14.24 -8.37 14.55
CA TRP A 35 -15.14 -7.29 14.14
C TRP A 35 -14.46 -5.92 14.16
N LEU A 36 -13.54 -5.70 15.11
CA LEU A 36 -12.82 -4.42 15.22
C LEU A 36 -11.78 -4.29 14.13
N VAL A 37 -11.07 -5.38 13.79
CA VAL A 37 -10.16 -5.41 12.65
C VAL A 37 -10.93 -5.11 11.36
N ALA A 38 -12.08 -5.75 11.15
CA ALA A 38 -12.93 -5.50 9.99
C ALA A 38 -13.44 -4.05 9.93
N ALA A 39 -13.85 -3.48 11.08
CA ALA A 39 -14.29 -2.08 11.15
C ALA A 39 -13.17 -1.09 10.83
N LEU A 40 -11.96 -1.33 11.34
CA LEU A 40 -10.78 -0.52 11.04
C LEU A 40 -10.39 -0.61 9.55
N MET A 41 -10.44 -1.81 8.97
CA MET A 41 -10.19 -1.99 7.53
C MET A 41 -11.24 -1.25 6.68
N ALA A 42 -12.53 -1.37 7.03
CA ALA A 42 -13.60 -0.65 6.34
C ALA A 42 -13.43 0.87 6.42
N TYR A 43 -12.99 1.38 7.57
CA TYR A 43 -12.64 2.80 7.73
C TYR A 43 -11.48 3.20 6.81
N GLY A 44 -10.38 2.43 6.83
CA GLY A 44 -9.21 2.67 5.99
C GLY A 44 -9.54 2.71 4.49
N SER A 45 -10.31 1.72 4.02
CA SER A 45 -10.78 1.69 2.63
C SER A 45 -11.66 2.89 2.28
N GLY A 46 -12.56 3.31 3.19
CA GLY A 46 -13.38 4.50 2.98
C GLY A 46 -12.55 5.79 2.86
N VAL A 47 -11.50 5.92 3.67
CA VAL A 47 -10.57 7.04 3.62
C VAL A 47 -9.79 7.07 2.30
N LEU A 48 -9.31 5.92 1.80
CA LEU A 48 -8.64 5.85 0.49
C LEU A 48 -9.58 6.16 -0.68
N ILE A 49 -10.82 5.66 -0.65
CA ILE A 49 -11.81 6.00 -1.67
C ILE A 49 -12.06 7.52 -1.68
N ALA A 50 -12.16 8.15 -0.51
CA ALA A 50 -12.30 9.60 -0.43
C ALA A 50 -11.09 10.33 -1.04
N ALA A 51 -9.86 9.89 -0.73
CA ALA A 51 -8.65 10.49 -1.33
C ALA A 51 -8.58 10.29 -2.85
N LEU A 52 -8.95 9.10 -3.34
CA LEU A 52 -9.06 8.83 -4.77
C LEU A 52 -10.05 9.80 -5.44
N CYS A 53 -11.25 9.95 -4.87
CA CYS A 53 -12.32 10.77 -5.46
C CYS A 53 -12.07 12.28 -5.37
N PHE A 54 -11.54 12.78 -4.25
CA PHE A 54 -11.39 14.21 -4.01
C PHE A 54 -10.02 14.77 -4.37
N GLU A 55 -9.03 13.91 -4.57
CA GLU A 55 -7.67 14.34 -4.84
C GLU A 55 -7.08 13.72 -6.11
N GLN A 56 -7.00 12.40 -6.19
CA GLN A 56 -6.30 11.74 -7.29
C GLN A 56 -7.05 11.87 -8.62
N ILE A 57 -8.38 11.70 -8.64
CA ILE A 57 -9.19 11.83 -9.85
C ILE A 57 -9.18 13.28 -10.37
N PRO A 58 -9.44 14.32 -9.54
CA PRO A 58 -9.33 15.70 -9.99
C PRO A 58 -7.95 16.06 -10.54
N GLU A 59 -6.89 15.57 -9.89
CA GLU A 59 -5.50 15.79 -10.32
C GLU A 59 -5.21 15.11 -11.66
N ALA A 60 -5.60 13.85 -11.83
CA ALA A 60 -5.46 13.12 -13.09
C ALA A 60 -6.24 13.80 -14.23
N LEU A 61 -7.45 14.30 -13.96
CA LEU A 61 -8.23 15.08 -14.92
C LEU A 61 -7.54 16.38 -15.30
N ARG A 62 -6.88 17.06 -14.35
CA ARG A 62 -6.12 18.29 -14.60
C ARG A 62 -4.91 18.03 -15.49
N LEU A 63 -4.16 16.96 -15.22
CA LEU A 63 -2.92 16.64 -15.93
C LEU A 63 -3.14 16.01 -17.32
N GLY A 64 -4.09 15.07 -17.42
CA GLY A 64 -4.28 14.26 -18.62
C GLY A 64 -5.65 14.41 -19.29
N GLY A 65 -6.62 15.06 -18.65
CA GLY A 65 -8.00 15.13 -19.11
C GLY A 65 -8.81 13.84 -18.86
N LEU A 66 -10.05 13.83 -19.35
CA LEU A 66 -11.03 12.77 -19.07
C LEU A 66 -10.59 11.39 -19.59
N ALA A 67 -10.22 11.30 -20.86
CA ALA A 67 -9.97 10.00 -21.50
C ALA A 67 -8.77 9.25 -20.89
N PRO A 68 -7.59 9.87 -20.70
CA PRO A 68 -6.47 9.21 -20.02
C PRO A 68 -6.79 8.84 -18.56
N THR A 69 -7.57 9.66 -17.86
CA THR A 69 -7.97 9.36 -16.48
C THR A 69 -8.87 8.13 -16.40
N LEU A 70 -9.88 8.03 -17.27
CA LEU A 70 -10.79 6.89 -17.29
C LEU A 70 -10.06 5.60 -17.69
N TRP A 71 -9.24 5.65 -18.74
CA TRP A 71 -8.48 4.48 -19.17
C TRP A 71 -7.41 4.08 -18.16
N GLY A 72 -6.73 5.04 -17.54
CA GLY A 72 -5.76 4.79 -16.47
C GLY A 72 -6.41 4.13 -15.25
N LEU A 73 -7.56 4.64 -14.81
CA LEU A 73 -8.32 4.09 -13.70
C LEU A 73 -8.80 2.65 -14.00
N LEU A 74 -9.37 2.43 -15.19
CA LEU A 74 -9.83 1.11 -15.62
C LEU A 74 -8.68 0.11 -15.75
N ALA A 75 -7.60 0.49 -16.44
CA ALA A 75 -6.44 -0.37 -16.63
C ALA A 75 -5.74 -0.69 -15.31
N GLY A 76 -5.55 0.31 -14.45
CA GLY A 76 -4.98 0.15 -13.12
C GLY A 76 -5.82 -0.76 -12.23
N GLY A 77 -7.13 -0.52 -12.17
CA GLY A 77 -8.06 -1.34 -11.40
C GLY A 77 -8.11 -2.80 -11.89
N LEU A 78 -8.18 -3.02 -13.20
CA LEU A 78 -8.15 -4.38 -13.76
C LEU A 78 -6.83 -5.09 -13.49
N CYS A 79 -5.70 -4.39 -13.60
CA CYS A 79 -4.38 -4.93 -13.29
C CYS A 79 -4.29 -5.34 -11.81
N PHE A 80 -4.76 -4.47 -10.91
CA PHE A 80 -4.79 -4.75 -9.47
C PHE A 80 -5.66 -5.96 -9.14
N VAL A 81 -6.89 -6.02 -9.68
CA VAL A 81 -7.81 -7.15 -9.45
C VAL A 81 -7.20 -8.45 -9.99
N ALA A 82 -6.63 -8.44 -11.19
CA ALA A 82 -5.99 -9.63 -11.78
C ALA A 82 -4.79 -10.11 -10.94
N ALA A 83 -3.96 -9.18 -10.46
CA ALA A 83 -2.82 -9.49 -9.60
C ALA A 83 -3.28 -10.07 -8.24
N ASN A 84 -4.30 -9.45 -7.62
CA ASN A 84 -4.85 -9.93 -6.36
C ASN A 84 -5.51 -11.31 -6.51
N GLU A 85 -6.30 -11.53 -7.56
CA GLU A 85 -6.87 -12.85 -7.85
C GLU A 85 -5.79 -13.90 -8.08
N TRP A 86 -4.72 -13.55 -8.79
CA TRP A 86 -3.60 -14.46 -9.02
C TRP A 86 -2.90 -14.84 -7.70
N LEU A 87 -2.65 -13.86 -6.82
CA LEU A 87 -2.09 -14.11 -5.48
C LEU A 87 -3.02 -14.99 -4.62
N GLU A 88 -4.32 -14.69 -4.59
CA GLU A 88 -5.30 -15.48 -3.84
C GLU A 88 -5.39 -16.93 -4.34
N ARG A 89 -5.36 -17.14 -5.66
CA ARG A 89 -5.35 -18.49 -6.25
C ARG A 89 -4.12 -19.26 -5.79
N GLN A 90 -2.95 -18.63 -5.78
CA GLN A 90 -1.73 -19.27 -5.26
C GLN A 90 -1.89 -19.62 -3.79
N GLU A 91 -2.37 -18.69 -2.96
CA GLU A 91 -2.60 -18.92 -1.53
C GLU A 91 -3.54 -20.10 -1.27
N ARG A 92 -4.67 -20.18 -1.97
CA ARG A 92 -5.64 -21.29 -1.85
C ARG A 92 -5.06 -22.63 -2.29
N HIS A 93 -4.30 -22.65 -3.39
CA HIS A 93 -3.64 -23.87 -3.85
C HIS A 93 -2.59 -24.38 -2.86
N GLN A 94 -1.90 -23.49 -2.15
CA GLN A 94 -0.90 -23.89 -1.16
C GLN A 94 -1.56 -24.35 0.15
N ARG A 95 -2.62 -23.67 0.59
CA ARG A 95 -3.43 -24.09 1.76
C ARG A 95 -4.04 -25.48 1.62
N GLY A 96 -4.45 -25.85 0.39
CA GLY A 96 -5.02 -27.18 0.10
C GLY A 96 -3.99 -28.32 0.02
N ARG A 97 -2.71 -28.02 -0.21
CA ARG A 97 -1.64 -29.02 -0.38
C ARG A 97 -0.88 -29.32 0.92
N GLU A 98 -0.90 -28.42 1.89
CA GLU A 98 0.01 -28.44 3.03
C GLU A 98 -0.71 -28.40 4.38
N ALA A 99 -1.59 -29.37 4.64
CA ALA A 99 -2.24 -29.55 5.94
C ALA A 99 -1.27 -29.98 7.09
N GLY A 100 0.03 -29.65 7.02
CA GLY A 100 1.04 -30.15 7.95
C GLY A 100 2.35 -29.37 8.12
N GLY A 101 2.52 -28.15 7.60
CA GLY A 101 3.80 -27.43 7.72
C GLY A 101 3.70 -25.89 7.71
N GLN A 102 4.41 -25.23 8.64
CA GLN A 102 4.51 -23.77 8.76
C GLN A 102 5.37 -23.14 7.65
N THR A 103 4.86 -22.95 6.43
CA THR A 103 5.71 -22.55 5.30
C THR A 103 5.81 -21.04 5.04
N HIS A 104 7.05 -20.58 4.80
CA HIS A 104 7.50 -19.20 4.54
C HIS A 104 6.71 -18.45 3.43
N MET A 105 5.92 -19.20 2.64
CA MET A 105 5.17 -18.71 1.49
C MET A 105 3.92 -17.90 1.84
N ALA A 106 3.21 -18.22 2.92
CA ALA A 106 2.03 -17.44 3.34
C ALA A 106 2.40 -15.98 3.66
N GLY A 107 3.52 -15.78 4.37
CA GLY A 107 4.04 -14.44 4.63
C GLY A 107 4.59 -13.73 3.39
N LEU A 108 5.09 -14.46 2.40
CA LEU A 108 5.48 -13.89 1.11
C LEU A 108 4.27 -13.43 0.29
N LEU A 109 3.16 -14.19 0.31
CA LEU A 109 1.93 -13.82 -0.40
C LEU A 109 1.25 -12.61 0.25
N ILE A 110 1.22 -12.57 1.58
CA ILE A 110 0.76 -11.39 2.34
C ILE A 110 1.62 -10.16 2.03
N ALA A 111 2.95 -10.31 1.99
CA ALA A 111 3.84 -9.22 1.63
C ALA A 111 3.68 -8.77 0.18
N ALA A 112 3.43 -9.71 -0.73
CA ALA A 112 3.18 -9.40 -2.13
C ALA A 112 1.89 -8.59 -2.29
N GLY A 113 0.83 -8.91 -1.54
CA GLY A 113 -0.41 -8.13 -1.51
C GLY A 113 -0.18 -6.70 -1.03
N ALA A 114 0.44 -6.54 0.15
CA ALA A 114 0.77 -5.22 0.70
C ALA A 114 1.72 -4.41 -0.19
N PHE A 115 2.61 -5.08 -0.92
CA PHE A 115 3.48 -4.44 -1.91
C PHE A 115 2.71 -3.96 -3.14
N LEU A 116 1.75 -4.76 -3.62
CA LEU A 116 0.89 -4.38 -4.75
C LEU A 116 0.00 -3.17 -4.43
N ASP A 117 -0.40 -2.99 -3.17
CA ASP A 117 -1.17 -1.83 -2.73
C ASP A 117 -0.25 -0.61 -2.46
N GLY A 118 0.87 -0.86 -1.77
CA GLY A 118 1.80 0.20 -1.37
C GLY A 118 2.52 0.88 -2.54
N ILE A 119 2.73 0.23 -3.68
CA ILE A 119 3.38 0.87 -4.85
C ILE A 119 2.48 1.96 -5.47
N PRO A 120 1.25 1.67 -5.92
CA PRO A 120 0.35 2.70 -6.46
C PRO A 120 0.18 3.90 -5.52
N GLU A 121 0.02 3.65 -4.22
CA GLU A 121 -0.09 4.71 -3.20
C GLU A 121 1.18 5.58 -3.13
N SER A 122 2.35 4.93 -3.10
CA SER A 122 3.64 5.62 -3.01
C SER A 122 3.93 6.45 -4.25
N VAL A 123 3.62 5.91 -5.44
CA VAL A 123 3.74 6.62 -6.71
C VAL A 123 2.78 7.82 -6.74
N GLY A 124 1.54 7.65 -6.29
CA GLY A 124 0.55 8.72 -6.18
C GLY A 124 1.03 9.87 -5.30
N LEU A 125 1.61 9.57 -4.13
CA LEU A 125 2.23 10.57 -3.26
C LEU A 125 3.40 11.30 -3.92
N GLY A 126 4.24 10.56 -4.66
CA GLY A 126 5.36 11.12 -5.41
C GLY A 126 4.92 12.03 -6.54
N LEU A 127 3.86 11.68 -7.26
CA LEU A 127 3.30 12.50 -8.34
C LEU A 127 2.78 13.85 -7.84
N GLY A 128 2.22 13.90 -6.62
CA GLY A 128 1.75 15.14 -6.00
C GLY A 128 2.85 16.21 -5.83
N LEU A 129 4.13 15.83 -5.86
CA LEU A 129 5.26 16.77 -5.76
C LEU A 129 5.59 17.49 -7.08
N LEU A 130 5.04 17.03 -8.21
CA LEU A 130 5.33 17.58 -9.54
C LEU A 130 4.82 19.01 -9.72
N ASP A 131 3.69 19.37 -9.10
CA ASP A 131 3.02 20.67 -9.24
C ASP A 131 3.32 21.63 -8.07
N GLY A 132 4.61 21.93 -7.88
CA GLY A 132 5.05 22.98 -6.94
C GLY A 132 5.71 22.50 -5.66
N GLY A 133 6.11 21.22 -5.59
CA GLY A 133 6.96 20.69 -4.52
C GLY A 133 6.26 20.44 -3.18
N GLN A 134 4.93 20.49 -3.14
CA GLN A 134 4.14 20.22 -1.93
C GLN A 134 3.39 18.89 -2.08
N VAL A 135 3.65 17.94 -1.18
CA VAL A 135 2.81 16.73 -1.06
C VAL A 135 1.45 17.16 -0.55
N SER A 136 0.39 16.60 -1.12
CA SER A 136 -0.92 16.75 -0.51
C SER A 136 -0.95 16.08 0.85
N LEU A 137 -1.14 16.91 1.87
CA LEU A 137 -1.35 16.44 3.22
C LEU A 137 -2.57 15.51 3.31
N MET A 138 -3.58 15.71 2.46
CA MET A 138 -4.80 14.90 2.45
C MET A 138 -4.50 13.47 2.01
N LEU A 139 -3.85 13.25 0.86
CA LEU A 139 -3.44 11.92 0.39
C LEU A 139 -2.44 11.26 1.33
N LEU A 140 -1.49 12.02 1.89
CA LEU A 140 -0.55 11.49 2.88
C LEU A 140 -1.28 10.95 4.11
N VAL A 141 -2.18 11.75 4.69
CA VAL A 141 -2.96 11.34 5.85
C VAL A 141 -3.89 10.18 5.49
N ALA A 142 -4.49 10.19 4.30
CA ALA A 142 -5.38 9.13 3.87
C ALA A 142 -4.66 7.78 3.78
N ILE A 143 -3.51 7.76 3.09
CA ILE A 143 -2.64 6.58 2.97
C ILE A 143 -2.13 6.14 4.34
N PHE A 144 -1.72 7.08 5.19
CA PHE A 144 -1.27 6.74 6.54
C PHE A 144 -2.39 6.09 7.37
N LEU A 145 -3.62 6.61 7.27
CA LEU A 145 -4.77 6.12 8.03
C LEU A 145 -5.33 4.80 7.50
N SER A 146 -5.15 4.45 6.22
CA SER A 146 -5.55 3.16 5.64
C SER A 146 -4.55 2.06 5.89
N ASN A 147 -3.27 2.38 5.78
CA ASN A 147 -2.16 1.45 6.00
C ASN A 147 -2.06 0.99 7.46
N LEU A 148 -2.48 1.82 8.42
CA LEU A 148 -2.49 1.44 9.83
C LEU A 148 -3.39 0.20 10.11
N PRO A 149 -4.69 0.20 9.73
CA PRO A 149 -5.54 -0.98 9.73
C PRO A 149 -4.96 -2.20 9.00
N GLU A 150 -4.36 -1.99 7.83
CA GLU A 150 -3.84 -3.08 7.00
C GLU A 150 -2.66 -3.79 7.66
N GLY A 151 -1.69 -3.00 8.14
CA GLY A 151 -0.55 -3.51 8.90
C GLY A 151 -1.00 -4.31 10.12
N LEU A 152 -2.05 -3.82 10.80
CA LEU A 152 -2.64 -4.49 11.94
C LEU A 152 -3.29 -5.83 11.57
N ALA A 153 -4.13 -5.84 10.53
CA ALA A 153 -4.86 -7.02 10.09
C ALA A 153 -3.90 -8.13 9.63
N SER A 154 -2.90 -7.76 8.82
CA SER A 154 -1.93 -8.72 8.30
C SER A 154 -0.97 -9.23 9.38
N ALA A 155 -0.51 -8.38 10.32
CA ALA A 155 0.29 -8.87 11.46
C ALA A 155 -0.51 -9.79 12.40
N ALA A 156 -1.80 -9.52 12.62
CA ALA A 156 -2.68 -10.39 13.36
C ALA A 156 -2.84 -11.76 12.66
N GLY A 157 -2.98 -11.77 11.32
CA GLY A 157 -3.03 -12.98 10.50
C GLY A 157 -1.75 -13.80 10.56
N LEU A 158 -0.58 -13.18 10.34
CA LEU A 158 0.73 -13.84 10.44
C LEU A 158 0.97 -14.45 11.83
N ARG A 159 0.49 -13.79 12.89
CA ARG A 159 0.58 -14.33 14.25
C ARG A 159 -0.34 -15.54 14.45
N ALA A 160 -1.56 -15.52 13.89
CA ALA A 160 -2.46 -16.67 13.92
C ALA A 160 -1.85 -17.89 13.21
N GLU A 161 -1.01 -17.66 12.19
CA GLU A 161 -0.21 -18.68 11.50
C GLU A 161 1.07 -19.09 12.26
N GLY A 162 1.31 -18.57 13.46
CA GLY A 162 2.45 -18.94 14.30
C GLY A 162 3.77 -18.24 13.95
N ARG A 163 3.76 -17.18 13.12
CA ARG A 163 4.99 -16.45 12.77
C ARG A 163 5.53 -15.66 13.95
N SER A 164 6.87 -15.60 14.04
CA SER A 164 7.55 -14.83 15.09
C SER A 164 7.43 -13.33 14.85
N ARG A 165 7.38 -12.54 15.94
CA ARG A 165 7.35 -11.06 15.87
C ARG A 165 8.48 -10.48 15.01
N ARG A 166 9.69 -11.04 15.12
CA ARG A 166 10.86 -10.62 14.32
C ARG A 166 10.67 -10.82 12.81
N TYR A 167 9.90 -11.83 12.40
CA TYR A 167 9.57 -12.03 10.99
C TYR A 167 8.65 -10.91 10.51
N VAL A 168 7.57 -10.65 11.25
CA VAL A 168 6.60 -9.59 10.96
C VAL A 168 7.28 -8.22 10.82
N PHE A 169 8.12 -7.83 11.79
CA PHE A 169 8.84 -6.54 11.73
C PHE A 169 9.78 -6.42 10.54
N ARG A 170 10.51 -7.48 10.17
CA ARG A 170 11.42 -7.44 9.02
C ARG A 170 10.67 -7.33 7.70
N LEU A 171 9.54 -8.03 7.59
CA LEU A 171 8.68 -8.01 6.41
C LEU A 171 8.15 -6.58 6.16
N TRP A 172 7.53 -5.98 7.17
CA TRP A 172 6.98 -4.63 7.07
C TRP A 172 8.06 -3.56 6.93
N GLY A 173 9.22 -3.74 7.58
CA GLY A 173 10.37 -2.86 7.37
C GLY A 173 10.85 -2.86 5.92
N GLY A 174 10.87 -4.03 5.28
CA GLY A 174 11.16 -4.13 3.85
C GLY A 174 10.14 -3.38 3.00
N ILE A 175 8.83 -3.56 3.27
CA ILE A 175 7.76 -2.89 2.53
C ILE A 175 7.86 -1.37 2.67
N VAL A 176 8.08 -0.84 3.88
CA VAL A 176 8.26 0.61 4.12
C VAL A 176 9.40 1.19 3.28
N LEU A 177 10.53 0.49 3.21
CA LEU A 177 11.67 0.94 2.40
C LEU A 177 11.36 0.88 0.90
N LEU A 178 10.69 -0.19 0.45
CA LEU A 178 10.27 -0.34 -0.94
C LEU A 178 9.25 0.73 -1.35
N SER A 179 8.30 1.08 -0.49
CA SER A 179 7.36 2.20 -0.68
C SER A 179 8.09 3.53 -0.81
N GLY A 180 9.10 3.77 0.03
CA GLY A 180 9.99 4.93 -0.12
C GLY A 180 10.63 4.99 -1.50
N ILE A 181 11.23 3.89 -1.96
CA ILE A 181 11.86 3.80 -3.29
C ILE A 181 10.82 4.01 -4.41
N ALA A 182 9.64 3.40 -4.27
CA ALA A 182 8.55 3.55 -5.25
C ALA A 182 8.06 5.01 -5.34
N ALA A 183 7.99 5.72 -4.22
CA ALA A 183 7.65 7.15 -4.21
C ALA A 183 8.68 8.01 -4.94
N MET A 184 9.96 7.60 -4.93
CA MET A 184 10.99 8.29 -5.73
C MET A 184 10.78 8.13 -7.24
N ALA A 185 10.08 7.09 -7.70
CA ALA A 185 9.75 6.91 -9.11
C ALA A 185 8.55 7.77 -9.56
N GLY A 186 7.75 8.30 -8.63
CA GLY A 186 6.61 9.16 -8.95
C GLY A 186 6.99 10.47 -9.67
N PRO A 187 7.95 11.26 -9.16
CA PRO A 187 8.37 12.52 -9.77
C PRO A 187 9.12 12.40 -11.12
N GLU A 188 9.18 11.22 -11.75
CA GLU A 188 9.84 11.09 -13.04
C GLU A 188 9.10 11.95 -14.08
N LYS A 189 9.81 12.94 -14.62
CA LYS A 189 9.34 13.75 -15.75
C LYS A 189 8.94 12.79 -16.86
N SER A 190 7.64 12.72 -17.17
CA SER A 190 7.20 12.22 -18.47
C SER A 190 8.02 12.97 -19.54
N PRO A 191 8.71 12.27 -20.46
CA PRO A 191 9.22 12.92 -21.65
C PRO A 191 7.99 13.36 -22.45
N GLY A 192 7.55 14.60 -22.22
CA GLY A 192 6.56 15.24 -23.08
C GLY A 192 7.13 15.40 -24.49
N PRO A 193 6.27 15.37 -25.53
CA PRO A 193 6.68 15.56 -26.92
C PRO A 193 7.30 16.93 -27.20
#